data_AF-X1LV20-F1
#
_entry.id   AF-X1LV20-F1
#
_cell.length_a   1.000
_cell.length_b   1.000
_cell.length_c   1.000
_cell.angle_alpha   90.00
_cell.angle_beta   90.00
_cell.angle_gamma   90.00
#
_symmetry.space_group_name_H-M   'P 1'
#
loop_
_entity.id
_entity.type
_entity.pdbx_description
1 polymer ?
#
loop_
_entity_poly.entity_id
_entity_poly.type
_entity_poly.pdbx_seq_one_letter_code
_entity_poly.pdbx_strand_id
1 'polypeptide(L)'
;WKYFEPMDIGIISKRIRKYEIGKSNNCFVALKDMITDDINNKTKIVEYNDIIIDILSSVSASIEGKKILLKEFSWMATEAYKPVYEKLSSDVDLKDEALFALERLNY
;
A
#
# COMPACT_ATOMS: atom_id res chain seq x y z
N TRP A 1 -11.17 22.84 13.06
CA TRP A 1 -10.59 21.61 12.50
C TRP A 1 -10.06 21.97 11.13
N LYS A 2 -8.72 21.99 10.96
CA LYS A 2 -8.06 22.56 9.78
C LYS A 2 -8.42 21.76 8.53
N TYR A 3 -8.79 22.48 7.48
CA TYR A 3 -8.91 22.04 6.08
C TYR A 3 -7.79 21.06 5.71
N PHE A 4 -8.05 19.76 5.79
CA PHE A 4 -7.37 18.82 4.90
C PHE A 4 -8.05 19.02 3.55
N GLU A 5 -7.34 19.62 2.60
CA GLU A 5 -7.76 19.47 1.20
C GLU A 5 -7.93 17.97 0.95
N PRO A 6 -9.08 17.52 0.41
CA PRO A 6 -9.26 16.12 0.09
C PRO A 6 -8.15 15.71 -0.86
N MET A 7 -7.23 14.88 -0.35
CA MET A 7 -6.08 14.47 -1.12
C MET A 7 -6.56 13.36 -2.04
N ASP A 8 -6.66 13.64 -3.32
CA ASP A 8 -7.07 12.64 -4.31
C ASP A 8 -6.10 11.45 -4.29
N ILE A 9 -6.63 10.26 -4.58
CA ILE A 9 -5.89 9.01 -4.57
C ILE A 9 -4.67 9.04 -5.53
N GLY A 10 -4.75 9.81 -6.61
CA GLY A 10 -3.65 10.05 -7.55
C GLY A 10 -2.50 10.85 -6.93
N ILE A 11 -2.77 11.75 -6.00
CA ILE A 11 -1.74 12.49 -5.26
C ILE A 11 -1.12 11.59 -4.19
N ILE A 12 -1.96 10.85 -3.47
CA ILE A 12 -1.54 9.91 -2.42
C ILE A 12 -0.59 8.85 -3.00
N SER A 13 -0.99 8.18 -4.07
CA SER A 13 -0.17 7.15 -4.73
C SER A 13 1.17 7.69 -5.20
N LYS A 14 1.22 8.90 -5.80
CA LYS A 14 2.47 9.55 -6.20
C LYS A 14 3.39 9.84 -5.01
N ARG A 15 2.84 10.23 -3.86
CA ARG A 15 3.62 10.50 -2.64
C ARG A 15 4.18 9.20 -2.05
N ILE A 16 3.36 8.14 -1.99
CA ILE A 16 3.80 6.82 -1.51
C ILE A 16 4.95 6.27 -2.38
N ARG A 17 4.86 6.41 -3.71
CA ARG A 17 5.90 5.96 -4.65
C ARG A 17 7.26 6.63 -4.42
N LYS A 18 7.29 7.84 -3.86
CA LYS A 18 8.52 8.63 -3.63
C LYS A 18 8.83 8.77 -2.14
N TYR A 19 8.25 7.90 -1.32
CA TYR A 19 8.39 7.97 0.12
C TYR A 19 9.82 7.64 0.54
N GLU A 20 10.35 8.43 1.46
CA GLU A 20 11.67 8.22 2.04
C GLU A 20 11.55 8.41 3.55
N ILE A 21 12.36 7.67 4.31
CA ILE A 21 12.42 7.81 5.76
C ILE A 21 12.67 9.28 6.13
N GLY A 22 11.91 9.78 7.10
CA GLY A 22 11.97 11.18 7.56
C GLY A 22 10.98 12.11 6.87
N LYS A 23 10.29 11.67 5.80
CA LYS A 23 9.13 12.39 5.24
C LYS A 23 7.86 12.07 6.02
N SER A 24 6.88 12.97 5.94
CA SER A 24 5.57 12.77 6.56
C SER A 24 4.89 11.51 6.02
N ASN A 25 4.36 10.68 6.93
CA ASN A 25 3.57 9.49 6.63
C ASN A 25 2.08 9.80 6.39
N ASN A 26 1.68 11.08 6.30
CA ASN A 26 0.28 11.49 6.17
C ASN A 26 -0.40 10.89 4.94
N CYS A 27 0.33 10.53 3.87
CA CYS A 27 -0.25 9.86 2.71
C CYS A 27 -0.74 8.44 3.02
N PHE A 28 -0.06 7.71 3.90
CA PHE A 28 -0.49 6.36 4.31
C PHE A 28 -1.69 6.44 5.25
N VAL A 29 -1.70 7.42 6.15
CA VAL A 29 -2.86 7.69 7.02
C VAL A 29 -4.07 8.07 6.17
N ALA A 30 -3.91 9.02 5.24
CA ALA A 30 -4.98 9.40 4.33
C ALA A 30 -5.49 8.24 3.47
N LEU A 31 -4.59 7.38 2.97
CA LEU A 31 -4.99 6.19 2.22
C LEU A 31 -5.82 5.23 3.08
N LYS A 32 -5.40 5.00 4.32
CA LYS A 32 -6.11 4.13 5.26
C LYS A 32 -7.49 4.69 5.62
N ASP A 33 -7.58 5.99 5.85
CA ASP A 33 -8.84 6.67 6.15
C ASP A 33 -9.80 6.55 4.95
N MET A 34 -9.32 6.82 3.74
CA MET A 34 -10.12 6.67 2.51
C MET A 34 -10.65 5.23 2.31
N ILE A 35 -9.80 4.23 2.51
CA ILE A 35 -10.21 2.82 2.40
C ILE A 35 -11.26 2.47 3.47
N THR A 36 -11.10 3.00 4.69
CA THR A 36 -12.01 2.73 5.80
C THR A 36 -13.38 3.38 5.56
N ASP A 37 -13.39 4.61 5.06
CA ASP A 37 -14.61 5.34 4.72
C ASP A 37 -15.39 4.65 3.57
N ASP A 38 -14.65 4.08 2.61
CA ASP A 38 -15.20 3.38 1.44
C ASP A 38 -15.35 1.85 1.63
N ILE A 39 -15.24 1.31 2.85
CA ILE A 39 -15.18 -0.15 3.06
C ILE A 39 -16.38 -0.92 2.51
N ASN A 40 -17.54 -0.27 2.42
CA ASN A 40 -18.77 -0.85 1.85
C ASN A 40 -18.91 -0.61 0.34
N ASN A 41 -18.04 0.19 -0.26
CA ASN A 41 -18.02 0.51 -1.69
C ASN A 41 -17.05 -0.42 -2.42
N LYS A 42 -17.57 -1.56 -2.90
CA LYS A 42 -16.77 -2.59 -3.58
C LYS A 42 -15.96 -2.05 -4.76
N THR A 43 -16.51 -1.12 -5.53
CA THR A 43 -15.81 -0.52 -6.68
C THR A 43 -14.59 0.27 -6.22
N LYS A 44 -14.73 1.08 -5.18
CA LYS A 44 -13.61 1.84 -4.60
C LYS A 44 -12.56 0.93 -3.97
N ILE A 45 -12.98 -0.13 -3.27
CA ILE A 45 -12.05 -1.10 -2.72
C ILE A 45 -11.22 -1.79 -3.81
N VAL A 46 -11.81 -2.12 -4.96
CA VAL A 46 -11.05 -2.64 -6.10
C VAL A 46 -10.04 -1.60 -6.62
N GLU A 47 -10.45 -0.34 -6.79
CA GLU A 47 -9.54 0.74 -7.20
C GLU A 47 -8.35 0.88 -6.25
N TYR A 48 -8.58 0.83 -4.93
CA TYR A 48 -7.48 0.92 -3.94
C TYR A 48 -6.55 -0.29 -4.02
N ASN A 49 -7.10 -1.49 -4.22
CA ASN A 49 -6.29 -2.70 -4.38
C ASN A 49 -5.38 -2.61 -5.61
N ASP A 50 -5.93 -2.20 -6.75
CA ASP A 50 -5.19 -2.05 -7.99
C ASP A 50 -4.03 -1.05 -7.83
N ILE A 51 -4.28 0.07 -7.15
CA ILE A 51 -3.27 1.09 -6.89
C ILE A 51 -2.15 0.57 -5.97
N ILE A 52 -2.49 -0.15 -4.89
CA ILE A 52 -1.49 -0.70 -3.98
C ILE A 52 -0.64 -1.76 -4.71
N ILE A 53 -1.28 -2.66 -5.46
CA ILE A 53 -0.60 -3.67 -6.29
C ILE A 53 0.33 -3.02 -7.31
N ASP A 54 -0.12 -1.97 -7.98
CA ASP A 54 0.65 -1.20 -8.95
C ASP A 54 1.89 -0.55 -8.30
N ILE A 55 1.74 0.04 -7.10
CA ILE A 55 2.89 0.61 -6.36
C ILE A 55 3.90 -0.48 -5.97
N LEU A 56 3.43 -1.59 -5.42
CA LEU A 56 4.29 -2.70 -4.99
C LEU A 56 5.06 -3.32 -6.16
N SER A 57 4.39 -3.49 -7.30
CA SER A 57 4.96 -4.08 -8.52
C SER A 57 5.91 -3.14 -9.25
N SER A 58 5.85 -1.84 -8.97
CA SER A 58 6.62 -0.83 -9.70
C SER A 58 8.08 -0.77 -9.26
N VAL A 59 9.00 -0.83 -10.21
CA VAL A 59 10.45 -0.70 -9.96
C VAL A 59 10.83 0.71 -9.52
N SER A 60 10.08 1.73 -9.94
CA SER A 60 10.34 3.14 -9.59
C SER A 60 9.77 3.56 -8.24
N ALA A 61 8.98 2.71 -7.58
CA ALA A 61 8.49 2.98 -6.25
C ALA A 61 9.58 2.72 -5.21
N SER A 62 9.73 3.65 -4.27
CA SER A 62 10.68 3.58 -3.16
C SER A 62 10.50 2.30 -2.33
N ILE A 63 11.61 1.68 -1.95
CA ILE A 63 11.65 0.51 -1.05
C ILE A 63 10.88 0.81 0.25
N GLU A 64 11.14 1.96 0.86
CA GLU A 64 10.51 2.34 2.13
C GLU A 64 8.99 2.49 2.02
N GLY A 65 8.50 3.05 0.91
CA GLY A 65 7.07 3.11 0.64
C GLY A 65 6.44 1.72 0.51
N LYS A 66 7.14 0.78 -0.15
CA LYS A 66 6.69 -0.61 -0.27
C LYS A 66 6.66 -1.33 1.08
N LYS A 67 7.68 -1.16 1.92
CA LYS A 67 7.72 -1.75 3.28
C LYS A 67 6.50 -1.36 4.10
N ILE A 68 6.13 -0.08 4.07
CA ILE A 68 4.95 0.41 4.80
C ILE A 68 3.68 -0.20 4.20
N LEU A 69 3.54 -0.25 2.87
CA LEU A 69 2.38 -0.88 2.24
C LEU A 69 2.22 -2.36 2.63
N LEU A 70 3.31 -3.12 2.59
CA LEU A 70 3.32 -4.54 2.97
C LEU A 70 2.92 -4.76 4.44
N LYS A 71 3.38 -3.89 5.35
CA LYS A 71 3.08 -3.99 6.78
C LYS A 71 1.66 -3.53 7.13
N GLU A 72 1.30 -2.33 6.69
CA GLU A 72 0.08 -1.63 7.13
C GLU A 72 -1.17 -2.00 6.33
N PHE A 73 -1.02 -2.56 5.13
CA PHE A 73 -2.14 -2.88 4.22
C PHE A 73 -2.21 -4.37 3.87
N SER A 74 -1.45 -5.24 4.54
CA SER A 74 -1.59 -6.70 4.36
C SER A 74 -2.95 -7.24 4.82
N TRP A 75 -3.66 -6.54 5.70
CA TRP A 75 -5.00 -6.94 6.16
C TRP A 75 -6.09 -6.85 5.09
N MET A 76 -5.87 -6.07 4.03
CA MET A 76 -6.80 -5.95 2.89
C MET A 76 -6.38 -6.80 1.70
N ALA A 77 -5.28 -7.54 1.82
CA ALA A 77 -4.77 -8.35 0.74
C ALA A 77 -5.79 -9.41 0.31
N THR A 78 -5.94 -9.54 -1.01
CA THR A 78 -6.71 -10.61 -1.66
C THR A 78 -5.75 -11.52 -2.42
N GLU A 79 -6.25 -12.62 -2.99
CA GLU A 79 -5.46 -13.53 -3.83
C GLU A 79 -4.64 -12.82 -4.93
N ALA A 80 -5.11 -11.66 -5.41
CA ALA A 80 -4.41 -10.85 -6.42
C ALA A 80 -3.02 -10.35 -5.93
N TYR A 81 -2.80 -10.24 -4.62
CA TYR A 81 -1.54 -9.77 -4.05
C TYR A 81 -0.47 -10.88 -3.99
N LYS A 82 -0.89 -12.14 -3.95
CA LYS A 82 -0.01 -13.30 -3.79
C LYS A 82 1.20 -13.29 -4.75
N PRO A 83 1.03 -13.17 -6.08
CA PRO A 83 2.18 -13.17 -6.99
C PRO A 83 3.11 -11.96 -6.78
N VAL A 84 2.56 -10.83 -6.33
CA VAL A 84 3.36 -9.63 -6.04
C VAL A 84 4.19 -9.85 -4.79
N TYR A 85 3.60 -10.36 -3.71
CA TYR A 85 4.33 -10.61 -2.48
C TYR A 85 5.37 -11.72 -2.65
N GLU A 86 5.07 -12.80 -3.38
CA GLU A 86 6.04 -13.85 -3.71
C GLU A 86 7.25 -13.27 -4.45
N LYS A 87 7.01 -12.41 -5.44
CA LYS A 87 8.09 -11.72 -6.16
C LYS A 87 8.91 -10.82 -5.22
N LEU A 88 8.26 -10.03 -4.37
CA LEU A 88 8.93 -9.13 -3.43
C LEU A 88 9.68 -9.87 -2.32
N SER A 89 9.29 -11.11 -1.98
CA SER A 89 10.01 -11.94 -1.01
C SER A 89 11.41 -12.36 -1.46
N SER A 90 11.69 -12.24 -2.77
CA SER A 90 13.01 -12.49 -3.35
C SER A 90 13.93 -11.26 -3.31
N ASP A 91 13.41 -10.08 -2.96
CA ASP A 91 14.18 -8.85 -2.79
C ASP A 91 14.70 -8.76 -1.35
N VAL A 92 16.02 -8.65 -1.17
CA VAL A 92 16.66 -8.66 0.15
C VAL A 92 16.14 -7.54 1.06
N ASP A 93 15.77 -6.40 0.49
CA ASP A 93 15.34 -5.23 1.26
C ASP A 93 13.85 -5.28 1.62
N LEU A 94 13.06 -6.16 0.97
CA LEU A 94 11.62 -6.28 1.17
C LEU A 94 11.20 -7.65 1.68
N LYS A 95 12.15 -8.58 1.81
CA LYS A 95 11.90 -9.99 2.11
C LYS A 95 11.04 -10.18 3.36
N ASP A 96 11.44 -9.56 4.47
CA ASP A 96 10.78 -9.77 5.75
C ASP A 96 9.34 -9.23 5.73
N GLU A 97 9.13 -8.04 5.18
CA GLU A 97 7.79 -7.46 5.01
C GLU A 97 6.91 -8.26 4.03
N ALA A 98 7.48 -8.75 2.94
CA ALA A 98 6.76 -9.51 1.94
C ALA A 98 6.36 -10.90 2.47
N LEU A 99 7.25 -11.56 3.23
CA LEU A 99 6.94 -12.82 3.90
C LEU A 99 5.86 -12.62 4.96
N PHE A 100 5.95 -11.58 5.78
CA PHE A 100 4.90 -11.24 6.75
C PHE A 100 3.53 -11.04 6.06
N ALA A 101 3.50 -10.33 4.94
CA ALA A 101 2.27 -10.11 4.18
C ALA A 101 1.72 -11.40 3.55
N LEU A 102 2.60 -12.30 3.07
CA LEU A 102 2.22 -13.63 2.57
C LEU A 102 1.65 -14.52 3.67
N GLU A 103 2.29 -14.55 4.85
CA GLU A 103 1.81 -15.31 5.99
C GLU A 103 0.38 -14.89 6.33
N ARG A 104 0.11 -13.58 6.40
CA ARG A 104 -1.24 -13.04 6.66
C ARG A 104 -2.28 -13.38 5.61
N LEU A 105 -1.88 -13.57 4.34
CA LEU A 105 -2.81 -13.97 3.28
C LEU A 105 -3.21 -15.44 3.39
N ASN A 106 -2.34 -16.29 3.94
CA ASN A 106 -2.58 -17.72 4.11
C ASN A 106 -3.29 -18.08 5.44
N TYR A 107 -3.59 -17.08 6.29
CA TYR A 107 -4.34 -17.21 7.54
C TYR A 107 -5.83 -16.93 7.33
#